data_AF-A0A833JCI0-F1
#
_entry.id   AF-A0A833JCI0-F1
#
_cell.length_a   1.000
_cell.length_b   1.000
_cell.length_c   1.000
_cell.angle_alpha   90.00
_cell.angle_beta   90.00
_cell.angle_gamma   90.00
#
_symmetry.space_group_name_H-M   'P 1'
#
loop_
_entity.id
_entity.type
_entity.pdbx_description
1 polymer ?
#
loop_
_entity_poly.entity_id
_entity_poly.type
_entity_poly.pdbx_seq_one_letter_code
_entity_poly.pdbx_strand_id
1 'polypeptide(L)'
;MFNKYTAIFGIVFVLLFLFINKFFFSSEKSSEINVSQSEKNKIVSIKNSVEPSIKDNKTKERQNIAENNNVFEDQVNNSMPSGILEAEQEVKFLEKKLKDENAVERLNSNSISDSDRQNYQQIYKRLSLLSKYIMEKKYEDLSLKVTEYEREHDKNLEELGLKKEIN
;
A
#
# COMPACT_ATOMS: atom_id res chain seq x y z
N MET A 1 18.69 -31.68 -37.01
CA MET A 1 17.72 -31.19 -38.02
C MET A 1 16.49 -30.69 -37.28
N PHE A 2 16.29 -29.36 -37.19
CA PHE A 2 15.05 -28.83 -36.62
C PHE A 2 13.91 -29.07 -37.61
N ASN A 3 12.88 -29.77 -37.16
CA ASN A 3 11.73 -30.13 -37.98
C ASN A 3 10.93 -28.86 -38.26
N LYS A 4 10.48 -28.60 -39.50
CA LYS A 4 9.84 -27.32 -39.87
C LYS A 4 8.61 -26.98 -39.02
N TYR A 5 8.01 -27.99 -38.39
CA TYR A 5 6.85 -27.87 -37.54
C TYR A 5 7.15 -27.40 -36.10
N THR A 6 8.38 -27.53 -35.58
CA THR A 6 8.68 -27.08 -34.19
C THR A 6 8.63 -25.56 -34.06
N ALA A 7 9.02 -24.82 -35.11
CA ALA A 7 8.89 -23.36 -35.12
C ALA A 7 7.41 -22.91 -35.16
N ILE A 8 6.59 -23.62 -35.94
CA ILE A 8 5.14 -23.32 -36.07
C ILE A 8 4.43 -23.59 -34.74
N PHE A 9 4.75 -24.70 -34.07
CA PHE A 9 4.19 -25.01 -32.75
C PHE A 9 4.58 -23.97 -31.69
N GLY A 10 5.82 -23.47 -31.71
CA GLY A 10 6.25 -22.40 -30.81
C GLY A 10 5.44 -21.12 -30.98
N ILE A 11 5.22 -20.68 -32.23
CA ILE A 11 4.44 -19.47 -32.55
C ILE A 11 2.98 -19.63 -32.10
N VAL A 12 2.37 -20.79 -32.36
CA VAL A 12 0.98 -21.06 -31.95
C VAL A 12 0.85 -21.07 -30.43
N PHE A 13 1.83 -21.62 -29.71
CA PHE A 13 1.83 -21.66 -28.25
C PHE A 13 1.93 -20.26 -27.61
N VAL A 14 2.78 -19.40 -28.17
CA VAL A 14 2.93 -18.00 -27.72
C VAL A 14 1.62 -17.21 -27.94
N LEU A 15 0.96 -17.39 -29.09
CA LEU A 15 -0.32 -16.74 -29.37
C LEU A 15 -1.42 -17.19 -28.41
N LEU A 16 -1.48 -18.49 -28.09
CA LEU A 16 -2.43 -19.03 -27.12
C LEU A 16 -2.23 -18.45 -25.72
N PHE A 17 -0.98 -18.30 -25.29
CA PHE A 17 -0.64 -17.73 -23.99
C PHE A 17 -1.06 -16.24 -23.87
N LEU A 18 -0.92 -15.46 -24.94
CA LEU A 18 -1.38 -14.06 -24.97
C LEU A 18 -2.91 -13.94 -24.88
N PHE A 19 -3.65 -14.85 -25.52
CA PHE A 19 -5.12 -14.85 -25.46
C PHE A 19 -5.66 -15.19 -24.07
N ILE A 20 -5.07 -16.17 -23.38
CA ILE A 20 -5.50 -16.56 -22.03
C ILE A 20 -5.27 -15.42 -21.04
N ASN A 21 -4.12 -14.74 -21.11
CA ASN A 21 -3.83 -13.60 -20.23
C ASN A 21 -4.79 -12.42 -20.44
N LYS A 22 -5.26 -12.17 -21.66
CA LYS A 22 -6.29 -11.14 -21.92
C LYS A 22 -7.65 -11.48 -21.29
N PHE A 23 -8.03 -12.76 -21.26
CA PHE A 23 -9.33 -13.17 -20.74
C PHE A 23 -9.42 -13.07 -19.21
N PHE A 24 -8.32 -13.31 -18.49
CA PHE A 24 -8.30 -13.19 -17.03
C PHE A 24 -8.23 -11.74 -16.51
N PHE A 25 -7.77 -10.78 -17.32
CA PHE A 25 -7.63 -9.38 -16.91
C PHE A 25 -8.84 -8.47 -17.23
N SER A 26 -9.94 -8.99 -17.81
CA SER A 26 -11.08 -8.15 -18.21
C SER A 26 -12.27 -8.17 -17.23
N SER A 27 -12.10 -8.65 -16.00
CA SER A 27 -13.15 -8.60 -14.98
C SER A 27 -13.00 -7.36 -14.08
N GLU A 28 -13.21 -6.18 -14.65
CA GLU A 28 -13.39 -4.96 -13.87
C GLU A 28 -14.89 -4.67 -13.78
N LYS A 29 -15.51 -5.13 -12.67
CA LYS A 29 -16.84 -4.66 -12.28
C LYS A 29 -16.68 -3.20 -11.82
N SER A 30 -17.13 -2.27 -12.64
CA SER A 30 -17.39 -0.88 -12.24
C SER A 30 -18.36 -0.89 -11.07
N SER A 31 -17.85 -0.67 -9.86
CA SER A 31 -18.69 -0.28 -8.72
C SER A 31 -18.68 1.24 -8.66
N GLU A 32 -19.80 1.83 -9.05
CA GLU A 32 -20.08 3.25 -8.83
C GLU A 32 -20.07 3.51 -7.32
N ILE A 33 -19.07 4.23 -6.85
CA ILE A 33 -19.04 4.73 -5.48
C ILE A 33 -19.99 5.93 -5.42
N ASN A 34 -21.20 5.68 -4.95
CA ASN A 34 -22.17 6.73 -4.63
C ASN A 34 -21.74 7.40 -3.31
N VAL A 35 -20.94 8.46 -3.41
CA VAL A 35 -20.53 9.27 -2.26
C VAL A 35 -21.71 10.14 -1.85
N SER A 36 -22.50 9.67 -0.88
CA SER A 36 -23.47 10.47 -0.16
C SER A 36 -22.76 11.64 0.54
N GLN A 37 -23.03 12.86 0.07
CA GLN A 37 -22.66 14.11 0.73
C GLN A 37 -23.51 14.30 1.98
N SER A 38 -22.95 13.98 3.14
CA SER A 38 -23.36 14.44 4.47
C SER A 38 -22.10 14.37 5.33
N GLU A 39 -21.58 15.39 6.01
CA GLU A 39 -22.13 16.65 6.46
C GLU A 39 -20.92 17.58 6.69
N LYS A 40 -20.85 18.70 5.95
CA LYS A 40 -20.10 19.88 6.38
C LYS A 40 -21.00 20.62 7.35
N ASN A 41 -20.61 20.71 8.62
CA ASN A 41 -20.77 21.87 9.53
C ASN A 41 -20.87 21.45 11.00
N LYS A 42 -19.75 21.49 11.74
CA LYS A 42 -19.75 22.07 13.10
C LYS A 42 -18.32 22.29 13.61
N ILE A 43 -17.73 23.40 13.19
CA ILE A 43 -16.67 24.05 13.97
C ILE A 43 -17.22 25.43 14.34
N VAL A 44 -16.82 25.88 15.53
CA VAL A 44 -17.07 27.18 16.18
C VAL A 44 -18.20 27.16 17.23
N SER A 45 -17.80 27.02 18.50
CA SER A 45 -17.86 28.12 19.49
C SER A 45 -17.70 27.58 20.91
N ILE A 46 -16.50 27.73 21.47
CA ILE A 46 -16.24 27.64 22.91
C ILE A 46 -16.59 29.01 23.52
N LYS A 47 -17.54 29.06 24.47
CA LYS A 47 -17.59 30.08 25.52
C LYS A 47 -18.43 29.60 26.72
N ASN A 48 -17.86 29.79 27.91
CA ASN A 48 -18.21 29.22 29.22
C ASN A 48 -19.55 29.67 29.83
N SER A 49 -20.17 28.79 30.65
CA SER A 49 -20.80 29.12 31.95
C SER A 49 -21.31 27.85 32.68
N VAL A 50 -20.56 27.37 33.70
CA VAL A 50 -20.95 27.11 35.13
C VAL A 50 -22.45 26.77 35.40
N GLU A 51 -22.92 25.69 36.07
CA GLU A 51 -22.54 24.92 37.29
C GLU A 51 -23.28 23.52 37.32
N PRO A 52 -23.21 22.63 38.37
CA PRO A 52 -23.28 21.18 38.20
C PRO A 52 -24.57 20.52 38.75
N SER A 53 -24.86 19.31 38.31
CA SER A 53 -25.79 18.41 39.02
C SER A 53 -25.19 17.01 39.07
N ILE A 54 -24.82 16.61 40.29
CA ILE A 54 -24.34 15.29 40.67
C ILE A 54 -25.53 14.32 40.76
N LYS A 55 -25.34 13.10 40.24
CA LYS A 55 -25.91 11.77 40.63
C LYS A 55 -25.87 10.87 39.38
N ASP A 56 -25.36 9.65 39.34
CA ASP A 56 -24.84 8.72 40.33
C ASP A 56 -23.92 7.71 39.61
N ASN A 57 -22.88 7.25 40.31
CA ASN A 57 -22.16 5.98 40.18
C ASN A 57 -22.05 5.29 38.81
N LYS A 58 -20.84 5.37 38.20
CA LYS A 58 -20.16 4.25 37.52
C LYS A 58 -18.69 4.60 37.19
N THR A 59 -17.89 4.85 38.22
CA THR A 59 -16.44 5.00 38.07
C THR A 59 -15.76 3.87 38.83
N LYS A 60 -15.25 2.86 38.11
CA LYS A 60 -14.03 2.08 38.43
C LYS A 60 -13.76 0.85 37.53
N GLU A 61 -14.22 0.83 36.28
CA GLU A 61 -13.85 -0.27 35.36
C GLU A 61 -13.37 0.17 33.97
N ARG A 62 -13.25 1.49 33.72
CA ARG A 62 -12.83 2.02 32.41
C ARG A 62 -11.43 2.63 32.36
N GLN A 63 -10.63 2.50 33.41
CA GLN A 63 -9.24 3.01 33.43
C GLN A 63 -8.17 1.95 33.15
N ASN A 64 -8.50 0.65 33.18
CA ASN A 64 -7.53 -0.43 32.89
C ASN A 64 -7.64 -1.04 31.48
N ILE A 65 -8.57 -0.59 30.64
CA ILE A 65 -8.72 -1.11 29.26
C ILE A 65 -8.00 -0.21 28.23
N ALA A 66 -7.72 1.06 28.58
CA ALA A 66 -7.00 1.99 27.70
C ALA A 66 -5.50 1.68 27.60
N GLU A 67 -4.93 0.96 28.58
CA GLU A 67 -3.48 0.76 28.67
C GLU A 67 -2.96 -0.40 27.80
N ASN A 68 -3.84 -1.32 27.36
CA ASN A 68 -3.44 -2.51 26.60
C ASN A 68 -3.76 -2.46 25.10
N ASN A 69 -4.40 -1.40 24.62
CA ASN A 69 -4.73 -1.21 23.20
C ASN A 69 -3.66 -0.42 22.42
N ASN A 70 -2.71 0.23 23.10
CA ASN A 70 -1.69 1.07 22.46
C ASN A 70 -0.47 0.30 21.94
N VAL A 71 -0.27 -0.96 22.33
CA VAL A 71 0.93 -1.73 21.94
C VAL A 71 1.03 -1.88 20.41
N PHE A 72 -0.10 -1.94 19.71
CA PHE A 72 -0.11 -2.05 18.25
C PHE A 72 -0.05 -0.68 17.55
N GLU A 73 -0.70 0.36 18.08
CA GLU A 73 -0.53 1.73 17.57
C GLU A 73 0.93 2.19 17.65
N ASP A 74 1.64 1.80 18.71
CA ASP A 74 3.06 2.09 18.89
C ASP A 74 3.95 1.27 17.92
N GLN A 75 3.61 0.02 17.61
CA GLN A 75 4.40 -0.78 16.66
C GLN A 75 4.25 -0.32 15.21
N VAL A 76 3.07 0.17 14.83
CA VAL A 76 2.78 0.57 13.44
C VAL A 76 3.29 1.98 13.12
N ASN A 77 3.50 2.84 14.14
CA ASN A 77 3.86 4.25 13.93
C ASN A 77 5.32 4.64 14.19
N ASN A 78 6.19 3.77 14.71
CA ASN A 78 7.40 4.29 15.38
C ASN A 78 8.66 4.50 14.53
N SER A 79 8.74 4.05 13.28
CA SER A 79 9.80 4.51 12.35
C SER A 79 9.55 4.07 10.92
N MET A 80 10.15 4.78 9.95
CA MET A 80 10.25 4.26 8.58
C MET A 80 11.35 3.19 8.51
N PRO A 81 11.17 2.16 7.68
CA PRO A 81 12.19 1.13 7.48
C PRO A 81 13.51 1.71 6.99
N SER A 82 14.62 1.10 7.41
CA SER A 82 15.96 1.52 7.03
C SER A 82 16.28 1.24 5.55
N GLY A 83 15.57 0.30 4.92
CA GLY A 83 15.78 -0.08 3.53
C GLY A 83 14.57 -0.75 2.87
N ILE A 84 14.66 -0.95 1.55
CA ILE A 84 13.56 -1.54 0.74
C ILE A 84 13.21 -2.95 1.21
N LEU A 85 14.21 -3.78 1.50
CA LEU A 85 13.98 -5.19 1.90
C LEU A 85 13.18 -5.29 3.20
N GLU A 86 13.49 -4.45 4.19
CA GLU A 86 12.77 -4.37 5.45
C GLU A 86 11.32 -3.92 5.22
N ALA A 87 11.12 -2.89 4.39
CA ALA A 87 9.79 -2.42 4.02
C ALA A 87 8.96 -3.51 3.31
N GLU A 88 9.56 -4.26 2.37
CA GLU A 88 8.88 -5.35 1.67
C GLU A 88 8.55 -6.53 2.58
N GLN A 89 9.39 -6.83 3.57
CA GLN A 89 9.10 -7.83 4.61
C GLN A 89 7.93 -7.40 5.49
N GLU A 90 7.91 -6.14 5.92
CA GLU A 90 6.82 -5.59 6.73
C GLU A 90 5.49 -5.62 5.96
N VAL A 91 5.49 -5.21 4.68
CA VAL A 91 4.31 -5.31 3.81
C VAL A 91 3.77 -6.74 3.76
N LYS A 92 4.64 -7.73 3.48
CA LYS A 92 4.23 -9.14 3.42
C LYS A 92 3.64 -9.64 4.74
N PHE A 93 4.23 -9.23 5.86
CA PHE A 93 3.73 -9.59 7.18
C PHE A 93 2.32 -9.01 7.42
N LEU A 94 2.13 -7.72 7.13
CA LEU A 94 0.85 -7.03 7.33
C LEU A 94 -0.25 -7.54 6.39
N GLU A 95 0.06 -7.78 5.11
CA GLU A 95 -0.87 -8.39 4.16
C GLU A 95 -1.29 -9.80 4.59
N LYS A 96 -0.33 -10.60 5.04
CA LYS A 96 -0.60 -11.94 5.58
C LYS A 96 -1.50 -11.86 6.81
N LYS A 97 -1.25 -10.93 7.73
CA LYS A 97 -2.09 -10.72 8.92
C LYS A 97 -3.53 -10.38 8.54
N LEU A 98 -3.73 -9.42 7.62
CA LEU A 98 -5.08 -9.05 7.16
C LEU A 98 -5.81 -10.24 6.51
N LYS A 99 -5.08 -11.08 5.78
CA LYS A 99 -5.63 -12.27 5.13
C LYS A 99 -5.98 -13.36 6.16
N ASP A 100 -5.07 -13.67 7.07
CA ASP A 100 -5.26 -14.70 8.10
C ASP A 100 -6.44 -14.36 9.03
N GLU A 101 -6.68 -13.06 9.26
CA GLU A 101 -7.79 -12.59 10.09
C GLU A 101 -9.11 -12.33 9.31
N ASN A 102 -9.14 -12.56 7.99
CA ASN A 102 -10.27 -12.21 7.12
C ASN A 102 -10.76 -10.76 7.33
N ALA A 103 -9.81 -9.82 7.47
CA ALA A 103 -10.10 -8.45 7.90
C ALA A 103 -11.14 -7.75 7.01
N VAL A 104 -11.10 -7.98 5.69
CA VAL A 104 -12.06 -7.39 4.73
C VAL A 104 -13.49 -7.86 4.99
N GLU A 105 -13.70 -9.16 5.14
CA GLU A 105 -15.03 -9.72 5.39
C GLU A 105 -15.56 -9.26 6.75
N ARG A 106 -14.70 -9.25 7.77
CA ARG A 106 -15.03 -8.80 9.13
C ARG A 106 -15.36 -7.31 9.19
N LEU A 107 -14.67 -6.47 8.42
CA LEU A 107 -14.98 -5.04 8.29
C LEU A 107 -16.34 -4.81 7.61
N ASN A 108 -16.65 -5.61 6.59
CA ASN A 108 -17.89 -5.48 5.81
C ASN A 108 -19.12 -6.05 6.53
N SER A 109 -18.96 -7.11 7.33
CA SER A 109 -20.04 -7.71 8.11
C SER A 109 -20.44 -6.89 9.34
N ASN A 110 -19.69 -5.81 9.66
CA ASN A 110 -19.83 -5.02 10.88
C ASN A 110 -19.84 -5.85 12.17
N SER A 111 -19.25 -7.04 12.14
CA SER A 111 -19.18 -7.97 13.28
C SER A 111 -17.87 -7.85 14.06
N ILE A 112 -17.27 -6.66 14.08
CA ILE A 112 -15.99 -6.39 14.74
C ILE A 112 -16.13 -5.30 15.81
N SER A 113 -15.23 -5.37 16.79
CA SER A 113 -15.10 -4.32 17.79
C SER A 113 -14.53 -3.03 17.17
N ASP A 114 -14.78 -1.89 17.80
CA ASP A 114 -14.17 -0.62 17.40
C ASP A 114 -12.64 -0.66 17.49
N SER A 115 -12.10 -1.43 18.45
CA SER A 115 -10.65 -1.65 18.60
C SER A 115 -10.07 -2.39 17.39
N ASP A 116 -10.69 -3.49 16.97
CA ASP A 116 -10.25 -4.23 15.77
C ASP A 116 -10.35 -3.36 14.51
N ARG A 117 -11.41 -2.55 14.42
CA ARG A 117 -11.60 -1.62 13.30
C ARG A 117 -10.47 -0.60 13.24
N GLN A 118 -10.09 -0.02 14.39
CA GLN A 118 -8.96 0.90 14.49
C GLN A 118 -7.65 0.20 14.12
N ASN A 119 -7.41 -1.01 14.62
CA ASN A 119 -6.23 -1.79 14.27
C ASN A 119 -6.11 -2.02 12.76
N TYR A 120 -7.17 -2.47 12.10
CA TYR A 120 -7.15 -2.66 10.64
C TYR A 120 -6.93 -1.35 9.89
N GLN A 121 -7.55 -0.25 10.34
CA GLN A 121 -7.29 1.07 9.75
C GLN A 121 -5.82 1.49 9.87
N GLN A 122 -5.18 1.24 11.01
CA GLN A 122 -3.75 1.53 11.18
C GLN A 122 -2.88 0.66 10.26
N ILE A 123 -3.21 -0.63 10.10
CA ILE A 123 -2.52 -1.52 9.15
C ILE A 123 -2.62 -0.97 7.73
N TYR A 124 -3.82 -0.58 7.27
CA TYR A 124 -3.99 -0.04 5.92
C TYR A 124 -3.25 1.28 5.71
N LYS A 125 -3.23 2.16 6.71
CA LYS A 125 -2.43 3.40 6.66
C LYS A 125 -0.94 3.07 6.53
N ARG A 126 -0.45 2.12 7.31
CA ARG A 126 0.96 1.70 7.24
C ARG A 126 1.32 1.07 5.91
N LEU A 127 0.48 0.20 5.38
CA LEU A 127 0.67 -0.38 4.04
C LEU A 127 0.78 0.71 2.96
N SER A 128 -0.07 1.73 3.02
CA SER A 128 -0.01 2.88 2.09
C SER A 128 1.32 3.63 2.21
N LEU A 129 1.78 3.89 3.44
CA LEU A 129 3.06 4.55 3.71
C LEU A 129 4.26 3.74 3.21
N LEU A 130 4.28 2.43 3.48
CA LEU A 130 5.32 1.52 3.02
C LEU A 130 5.36 1.40 1.50
N SER A 131 4.19 1.33 0.86
CA SER A 131 4.09 1.29 -0.61
C SER A 131 4.70 2.55 -1.25
N LYS A 132 4.38 3.72 -0.70
CA LYS A 132 4.99 4.99 -1.13
C LYS A 132 6.52 4.97 -0.97
N TYR A 133 7.01 4.57 0.19
CA TYR A 133 8.45 4.48 0.47
C TYR A 133 9.19 3.54 -0.50
N ILE A 134 8.64 2.34 -0.73
CA ILE A 134 9.21 1.35 -1.65
C ILE A 134 9.26 1.91 -3.07
N MET A 135 8.18 2.57 -3.51
CA MET A 135 8.13 3.21 -4.82
C MET A 135 9.21 4.28 -4.96
N GLU A 136 9.28 5.23 -4.03
CA GLU A 136 10.28 6.31 -4.04
C GLU A 136 11.71 5.77 -4.11
N LYS A 137 12.02 4.73 -3.32
CA LYS A 137 13.35 4.11 -3.33
C LYS A 137 13.67 3.34 -4.62
N LYS A 138 12.68 2.67 -5.22
CA LYS A 138 12.86 2.01 -6.52
C LYS A 138 13.07 3.03 -7.64
N TYR A 139 12.39 4.17 -7.60
CA TYR A 139 12.61 5.26 -8.55
C TYR A 139 13.99 5.90 -8.40
N GLU A 140 14.44 6.12 -7.16
CA GLU A 140 15.79 6.63 -6.87
C GLU A 140 16.87 5.70 -7.44
N ASP A 141 16.79 4.39 -7.15
CA ASP A 141 17.71 3.38 -7.69
C ASP A 141 17.69 3.32 -9.22
N LEU A 142 16.50 3.37 -9.83
CA LEU A 142 16.37 3.36 -11.28
C LEU A 142 16.99 4.62 -11.92
N SER A 143 16.76 5.79 -11.33
CA SER A 143 17.34 7.04 -11.81
C SER A 143 18.86 6.98 -11.81
N LEU A 144 19.47 6.44 -10.75
CA LEU A 144 20.92 6.27 -10.66
C LEU A 144 21.46 5.32 -11.72
N LYS A 145 20.78 4.19 -11.96
CA LYS A 145 21.15 3.21 -12.99
C LYS A 145 21.07 3.78 -14.40
N VAL A 146 20.05 4.58 -14.69
CA VAL A 146 19.93 5.25 -16.00
C VAL A 146 21.08 6.23 -16.20
N THR A 147 21.38 7.06 -15.20
CA THR A 147 22.52 7.99 -15.29
C THR A 147 23.86 7.28 -15.43
N GLU A 148 24.04 6.13 -14.77
CA GLU A 148 25.24 5.32 -14.93
C GLU A 148 25.34 4.71 -16.33
N TYR A 149 24.24 4.18 -16.85
CA TYR A 149 24.17 3.64 -18.19
C TYR A 149 24.44 4.71 -19.27
N GLU A 150 23.85 5.90 -19.15
CA GLU A 150 24.10 7.02 -20.06
C GLU A 150 25.56 7.45 -20.05
N ARG A 151 26.19 7.49 -18.87
CA ARG A 151 27.62 7.82 -18.72
C ARG A 151 28.52 6.76 -19.36
N GLU A 152 28.21 5.49 -19.17
CA GLU A 152 28.95 4.38 -19.80
C GLU A 152 28.78 4.41 -21.32
N HIS A 153 27.56 4.67 -21.80
CA HIS A 153 27.27 4.80 -23.22
C HIS A 153 28.03 5.98 -23.85
N ASP A 154 28.00 7.17 -23.24
CA ASP A 154 28.75 8.33 -23.74
C ASP A 154 30.26 8.05 -23.76
N LYS A 155 30.81 7.38 -22.73
CA LYS A 155 32.21 6.95 -22.71
C LYS A 155 32.55 5.98 -23.86
N ASN A 156 31.69 4.99 -24.11
CA ASN A 156 31.88 4.03 -25.20
C ASN A 156 31.85 4.72 -26.57
N LEU A 157 31.00 5.74 -26.75
CA LEU A 157 30.97 6.55 -27.98
C LEU A 157 32.25 7.37 -28.17
N GLU A 158 32.76 7.97 -27.09
CA GLU A 158 34.04 8.70 -27.12
C GLU A 158 35.22 7.79 -27.48
N GLU A 159 35.28 6.57 -26.92
CA GLU A 159 36.31 5.57 -27.24
C GLU A 159 36.26 5.13 -28.72
N LEU A 160 35.08 5.17 -29.34
CA LEU A 160 34.89 4.89 -30.78
C LEU A 160 35.13 6.11 -31.68
N GLY A 161 35.50 7.27 -31.11
CA GLY A 161 35.71 8.52 -31.85
C GLY A 161 34.42 9.19 -32.32
N LEU A 162 33.26 8.72 -31.86
CA LEU A 162 31.95 9.28 -32.15
C LEU A 162 31.62 10.34 -31.09
N LYS A 163 32.11 11.57 -31.26
CA LYS A 163 31.73 12.66 -30.36
C LYS A 163 30.26 13.04 -30.58
N LYS A 164 29.53 13.17 -29.47
CA LYS A 164 28.19 13.75 -29.43
C LYS A 164 28.26 15.19 -29.96
N GLU A 165 27.70 15.45 -31.14
CA GLU A 165 27.47 16.82 -31.59
C GLU A 165 26.34 17.40 -30.73
N ILE A 166 26.71 18.30 -29.83
CA ILE A 166 25.76 19.06 -29.03
C ILE A 166 25.31 20.25 -29.90
N ASN A 167 24.08 20.19 -30.44
CA ASN A 167 23.36 21.34 -30.99
C ASN A 167 22.36 21.87 -29.96
#